data_AF-A0A7L1ZRV9-F1
#
_entry.id   AF-A0A7L1ZRV9-F1
#
_cell.length_a   1.000
_cell.length_b   1.000
_cell.length_c   1.000
_cell.angle_alpha   90.00
_cell.angle_beta   90.00
_cell.angle_gamma   90.00
#
_symmetry.space_group_name_H-M   'P 1'
#
loop_
_entity.id
_entity.type
_entity.pdbx_description
1 polymer ?
#
loop_
_entity_poly.entity_id
_entity_poly.type
_entity_poly.pdbx_seq_one_letter_code
_entity_poly.pdbx_strand_id
1 'polypeptide(L)'
;QIQVLKVLVNLSANPAMARHLLRAQVPSLVLLFDNCINREILVRALAFAANLKKNVNNEEGTMTEEYSEDSIFFTLCRDSAPFAQRLASLLHHPDTEVKEQVVRILTQ
;
A
#
# COMPACT_ATOMS: atom_id res chain seq x y z
N GLN A 1 -11.15 -8.94 10.63
CA GLN A 1 -10.20 -8.04 9.94
C GLN A 1 -9.49 -8.71 8.76
N ILE A 2 -8.95 -9.93 8.89
CA ILE A 2 -8.28 -10.65 7.77
C ILE A 2 -9.17 -10.78 6.51
N GLN A 3 -10.47 -11.06 6.66
CA GLN A 3 -11.37 -11.24 5.50
C GLN A 3 -11.56 -9.96 4.68
N VAL A 4 -11.62 -8.79 5.33
CA VAL A 4 -11.74 -7.50 4.64
C VAL A 4 -10.48 -7.23 3.83
N LEU A 5 -9.31 -7.47 4.41
CA LEU A 5 -8.04 -7.23 3.73
C LEU A 5 -7.83 -8.17 2.54
N LYS A 6 -8.32 -9.42 2.61
CA LYS A 6 -8.35 -10.33 1.45
C LYS A 6 -9.17 -9.75 0.29
N VAL A 7 -10.35 -9.22 0.58
CA VAL A 7 -11.18 -8.56 -0.45
C VAL A 7 -10.45 -7.34 -1.02
N LEU A 8 -9.86 -6.50 -0.17
CA LEU A 8 -9.12 -5.32 -0.61
C LEU A 8 -7.94 -5.67 -1.50
N VAL A 9 -7.16 -6.71 -1.19
CA VAL A 9 -6.05 -7.17 -2.04
C VAL A 9 -6.56 -7.63 -3.42
N ASN A 10 -7.68 -8.34 -3.46
CA ASN A 10 -8.29 -8.76 -4.73
C ASN A 10 -8.79 -7.58 -5.55
N LEU A 11 -9.45 -6.61 -4.89
CA LEU A 11 -9.93 -5.39 -5.56
C LEU A 11 -8.76 -4.54 -6.07
N SER A 12 -7.69 -4.37 -5.30
CA SER A 12 -6.53 -3.56 -5.72
C SER A 12 -5.75 -4.16 -6.88
N ALA A 13 -5.87 -5.47 -7.14
CA ALA A 13 -5.29 -6.11 -8.32
C ALA A 13 -6.03 -5.72 -9.62
N ASN A 14 -7.25 -5.20 -9.54
CA ASN A 14 -8.01 -4.72 -10.69
C ASN A 14 -7.77 -3.20 -10.89
N PRO A 15 -7.28 -2.74 -12.05
CA PRO A 15 -6.94 -1.33 -12.27
C PRO A 15 -8.10 -0.34 -12.04
N ALA A 16 -9.31 -0.69 -12.49
CA ALA A 16 -10.48 0.18 -12.31
C ALA A 16 -10.82 0.34 -10.83
N MET A 17 -10.80 -0.75 -10.06
CA MET A 17 -11.04 -0.72 -8.61
C MET A 17 -9.88 -0.05 -7.85
N ALA A 18 -8.63 -0.26 -8.29
CA ALA A 18 -7.46 0.40 -7.71
C ALA A 18 -7.58 1.93 -7.76
N ARG A 19 -8.02 2.49 -8.90
CA ARG A 19 -8.29 3.94 -9.02
C ARG A 19 -9.33 4.43 -8.02
N HIS A 20 -10.40 3.68 -7.79
CA HIS A 20 -11.40 4.05 -6.78
C HIS A 20 -10.82 4.00 -5.36
N LEU A 21 -10.04 2.97 -5.05
CA LEU A 21 -9.39 2.82 -3.75
C LEU A 21 -8.38 3.94 -3.46
N LEU A 22 -7.59 4.35 -4.45
CA LEU A 22 -6.62 5.45 -4.31
C LEU A 22 -7.25 6.77 -3.86
N ARG A 23 -8.52 7.02 -4.20
CA ARG A 23 -9.28 8.22 -3.79
C ARG A 23 -9.92 8.11 -2.41
N ALA A 24 -10.01 6.92 -1.83
CA ALA A 24 -10.62 6.74 -0.51
C ALA A 24 -9.81 7.44 0.58
N GLN A 25 -10.49 8.06 1.55
CA GLN A 25 -9.86 8.80 2.64
C GLN A 25 -9.64 7.90 3.86
N VAL A 26 -8.42 7.36 4.00
CA VAL A 26 -8.07 6.43 5.08
C VAL A 26 -6.62 6.69 5.54
N PRO A 27 -6.32 7.86 6.13
CA PRO A 27 -4.93 8.21 6.51
C PRO A 27 -4.36 7.25 7.56
N SER A 28 -5.22 6.64 8.38
CA SER A 28 -4.83 5.62 9.38
C SER A 28 -4.34 4.31 8.79
N LEU A 29 -4.46 4.11 7.46
CA LEU A 29 -4.02 2.89 6.79
C LEU A 29 -2.52 2.62 6.98
N VAL A 30 -1.70 3.68 7.12
CA VAL A 30 -0.26 3.57 7.36
C VAL A 30 0.08 2.82 8.66
N LEU A 31 -0.85 2.77 9.62
CA LEU A 31 -0.66 2.06 10.89
C LEU A 31 -0.64 0.53 10.74
N LEU A 32 -1.08 -0.02 9.60
CA LEU A 32 -0.99 -1.46 9.32
C LEU A 32 0.43 -1.92 8.96
N PHE A 33 1.37 -0.99 8.74
CA PHE A 33 2.73 -1.27 8.30
C PHE A 33 3.71 -1.12 9.47
N ASP A 34 3.58 -1.97 10.48
CA ASP A 34 4.42 -1.94 11.68
C ASP A 34 4.83 -3.37 12.08
N ASN A 35 6.01 -3.52 12.69
CA ASN A 35 6.53 -4.81 13.15
C ASN A 35 5.65 -5.48 14.22
N CYS A 36 4.80 -4.71 14.92
CA CYS A 36 3.87 -5.21 15.94
C CYS A 36 2.58 -5.81 15.34
N ILE A 37 2.33 -5.61 14.04
CA ILE A 37 1.13 -6.11 13.39
C ILE A 37 1.25 -7.61 13.16
N ASN A 38 0.14 -8.34 13.32
CA ASN A 38 0.09 -9.76 13.00
C ASN A 38 0.62 -10.00 11.57
N ARG A 39 1.59 -10.90 11.43
CA ARG A 39 2.26 -11.23 10.17
C ARG A 39 1.29 -11.40 9.00
N GLU A 40 0.19 -12.13 9.18
CA GLU A 40 -0.76 -12.45 8.12
C GLU A 40 -1.56 -11.23 7.65
N ILE A 41 -1.77 -10.27 8.55
CA ILE A 41 -2.38 -8.97 8.23
C ILE A 41 -1.36 -8.10 7.51
N LEU A 42 -0.14 -8.02 8.04
CA LEU A 42 0.94 -7.21 7.49
C LEU A 42 1.28 -7.59 6.04
N VAL A 43 1.48 -8.89 5.75
CA VAL A 43 1.77 -9.37 4.39
C VAL A 43 0.66 -8.98 3.41
N ARG A 44 -0.60 -9.05 3.83
CA ARG A 44 -1.72 -8.64 2.97
C ARG A 44 -1.81 -7.12 2.79
N ALA A 45 -1.48 -6.35 3.82
CA ALA A 45 -1.42 -4.89 3.70
C ALA A 45 -0.30 -4.47 2.74
N LEU A 46 0.86 -5.14 2.79
CA LEU A 46 1.96 -4.94 1.85
C LEU A 46 1.55 -5.32 0.42
N ALA A 47 0.91 -6.48 0.22
CA ALA A 47 0.40 -6.87 -1.08
C ALA A 47 -0.63 -5.88 -1.63
N PHE A 48 -1.51 -5.36 -0.77
CA PHE A 48 -2.47 -4.31 -1.12
C PHE A 48 -1.76 -3.04 -1.61
N ALA A 49 -0.78 -2.55 -0.87
CA ALA A 49 0.01 -1.36 -1.22
C ALA A 49 0.79 -1.55 -2.54
N ALA A 50 1.44 -2.70 -2.72
CA ALA A 50 2.17 -3.03 -3.95
C ALA A 50 1.25 -3.02 -5.19
N ASN A 51 0.04 -3.57 -5.07
CA ASN A 51 -0.93 -3.52 -6.15
C ASN A 51 -1.34 -2.08 -6.50
N LEU A 52 -1.58 -1.22 -5.50
CA LEU A 52 -1.95 0.17 -5.74
C LEU A 52 -0.80 0.96 -6.41
N LYS A 53 0.42 0.84 -5.89
CA LYS A 53 1.59 1.55 -6.43
C LYS A 53 1.88 1.13 -7.88
N LYS A 54 1.78 -0.16 -8.20
CA LYS A 54 1.88 -0.66 -9.58
C LYS A 54 0.86 -0.01 -10.53
N ASN A 55 -0.37 0.21 -10.08
CA ASN A 55 -1.40 0.84 -10.91
C ASN A 55 -1.12 2.34 -11.13
N VAL A 56 -0.53 3.03 -10.15
CA VAL A 56 -0.11 4.43 -10.32
C VAL A 56 0.98 4.55 -11.40
N ASN A 57 2.03 3.73 -11.32
CA ASN A 57 3.15 3.78 -12.26
C ASN A 57 2.74 3.45 -13.72
N ASN A 58 1.71 2.63 -13.90
CA ASN A 58 1.19 2.30 -15.23
C ASN A 58 0.36 3.43 -15.88
N GLU A 59 -0.03 4.46 -15.12
CA GLU A 59 -0.94 5.52 -15.54
C GLU A 59 -0.26 6.91 -15.62
N GLU A 60 1.08 6.96 -15.71
CA GLU A 60 1.92 8.18 -15.74
C GLU A 60 1.52 9.25 -16.80
N GLY A 61 0.57 8.97 -17.70
CA GLY A 61 0.04 9.94 -18.67
C GLY A 61 -1.36 10.51 -18.40
N THR A 62 -2.12 10.00 -17.42
CA THR A 62 -3.57 10.31 -17.26
C THR A 62 -4.00 10.80 -15.88
N MET A 63 -3.08 10.89 -14.91
CA MET A 63 -3.41 11.34 -13.55
C MET A 63 -3.49 12.86 -13.44
N THR A 64 -4.43 13.47 -14.15
CA THR A 64 -4.85 14.88 -14.01
C THR A 64 -5.88 15.10 -12.89
N GLU A 65 -6.22 14.07 -12.11
CA GLU A 65 -7.23 14.17 -11.05
C GLU A 65 -6.61 14.45 -9.68
N GLU A 66 -7.14 15.46 -8.99
CA GLU A 66 -6.70 15.88 -7.66
C GLU A 66 -7.06 14.82 -6.60
N TYR A 67 -6.05 14.17 -6.04
CA TYR A 67 -6.21 13.36 -4.84
C TYR A 67 -6.21 14.25 -3.59
N SER A 68 -7.16 14.04 -2.68
CA SER A 68 -7.17 14.67 -1.35
C SER A 68 -5.91 14.29 -0.55
N GLU A 69 -5.42 15.17 0.33
CA GLU A 69 -4.30 14.88 1.23
C GLU A 69 -4.57 13.72 2.20
N ASP A 70 -5.85 13.46 2.51
CA ASP A 70 -6.27 12.34 3.36
C ASP A 70 -6.43 11.01 2.58
N SER A 71 -6.16 11.02 1.27
CA SER A 71 -6.36 9.87 0.40
C SER A 71 -5.33 8.77 0.61
N ILE A 72 -5.69 7.54 0.22
CA ILE A 72 -4.76 6.42 0.15
C ILE A 72 -3.60 6.71 -0.82
N PHE A 73 -3.85 7.41 -1.93
CA PHE A 73 -2.79 7.84 -2.85
C PHE A 73 -1.72 8.68 -2.13
N PHE A 74 -2.14 9.70 -1.39
CA PHE A 74 -1.21 10.54 -0.63
C PHE A 74 -0.50 9.75 0.46
N THR A 75 -1.21 8.84 1.13
CA THR A 75 -0.68 8.05 2.22
C THR A 75 0.37 7.02 1.78
N LEU A 76 0.18 6.35 0.64
CA LEU A 76 0.96 5.17 0.24
C LEU A 76 1.74 5.29 -1.08
N CYS A 77 1.36 6.18 -1.99
CA CYS A 77 1.88 6.20 -3.35
C CYS A 77 2.66 7.47 -3.69
N ARG A 78 2.16 8.64 -3.27
CA ARG A 78 2.96 9.88 -3.25
C ARG A 78 4.10 9.67 -2.26
N ASP A 79 5.27 10.29 -2.48
CA ASP A 79 6.47 10.20 -1.63
C ASP A 79 6.20 10.55 -0.15
N SER A 80 5.58 9.61 0.56
CA SER A 80 4.98 9.75 1.87
C SER A 80 6.02 9.36 2.90
N ALA A 81 6.57 10.37 3.58
CA ALA A 81 7.59 10.15 4.61
C ALA A 81 7.15 9.13 5.68
N PRO A 82 5.90 9.15 6.20
CA PRO A 82 5.44 8.14 7.15
C PRO A 82 5.48 6.72 6.59
N PHE A 83 5.00 6.51 5.36
CA PHE A 83 4.99 5.18 4.76
C PHE A 83 6.40 4.70 4.43
N ALA A 84 7.27 5.57 3.91
CA ALA A 84 8.68 5.26 3.65
C ALA A 84 9.41 4.84 4.94
N GLN A 85 9.18 5.53 6.07
CA GLN A 85 9.73 5.15 7.37
C GLN A 85 9.22 3.79 7.84
N ARG A 86 7.93 3.49 7.63
CA ARG A 86 7.37 2.16 7.93
C ARG A 86 8.04 1.06 7.11
N LEU A 87 8.18 1.25 5.80
CA LEU A 87 8.85 0.29 4.92
C LEU A 87 10.32 0.08 5.32
N ALA A 88 11.05 1.16 5.62
CA ALA A 88 12.43 1.07 6.08
C ALA A 88 12.56 0.25 7.37
N SER A 89 11.63 0.43 8.33
CA SER A 89 11.60 -0.38 9.55
C SER A 89 11.31 -1.86 9.25
N LEU A 90 10.41 -2.16 8.32
CA LEU A 90 10.02 -3.52 7.93
C LEU A 90 11.10 -4.27 7.14
N LEU A 91 12.09 -3.59 6.56
CA LEU A 91 13.26 -4.26 5.96
C LEU A 91 14.07 -5.08 6.99
N HIS A 92 13.93 -4.75 8.28
CA HIS A 92 14.58 -5.48 9.38
C HIS A 92 13.65 -6.52 10.05
N HIS A 93 12.45 -6.76 9.51
CA HIS A 93 11.50 -7.71 10.05
C HIS A 93 12.08 -9.16 10.03
N PRO A 94 11.83 -9.99 11.06
CA PRO A 94 12.40 -11.35 11.13
C PRO A 94 11.89 -12.27 10.00
N ASP A 95 10.65 -12.07 9.57
CA ASP A 95 10.03 -12.85 8.50
C ASP A 95 10.54 -12.44 7.10
N THR A 96 10.94 -13.42 6.30
CA THR A 96 11.49 -13.21 4.95
C THR A 96 10.46 -12.70 3.96
N GLU A 97 9.23 -13.24 3.96
CA GLU A 97 8.16 -12.80 3.04
C GLU A 97 7.83 -11.33 3.24
N VAL A 98 7.77 -10.85 4.49
CA VAL A 98 7.57 -9.43 4.79
C VAL A 98 8.64 -8.58 4.12
N LYS A 99 9.93 -8.95 4.25
CA LYS A 99 11.04 -8.21 3.65
C LYS A 99 10.97 -8.22 2.12
N GLU A 100 10.65 -9.36 1.52
CA GLU A 100 10.51 -9.47 0.06
C GLU A 100 9.39 -8.57 -0.49
N GLN A 101 8.24 -8.52 0.19
CA GLN A 101 7.16 -7.62 -0.19
C GLN A 101 7.55 -6.15 -0.06
N VAL A 102 8.31 -5.78 0.99
CA VAL A 102 8.81 -4.42 1.15
C VAL A 102 9.77 -4.04 0.03
N VAL A 103 10.74 -4.90 -0.31
CA VAL A 103 11.67 -4.68 -1.43
C VAL A 103 10.89 -4.47 -2.72
N ARG A 104 9.89 -5.33 -2.99
CA ARG A 104 9.04 -5.22 -4.16
C ARG A 104 8.36 -3.86 -4.28
N ILE A 105 7.85 -3.29 -3.18
CA ILE A 105 7.22 -1.95 -3.18
C ILE A 105 8.25 -0.85 -3.46
N LEU A 106 9.48 -0.99 -2.94
CA LEU A 106 10.53 0.01 -3.08
C LEU A 106 11.14 0.05 -4.48
N THR A 107 11.17 -1.09 -5.19
CA THR A 107 11.76 -1.20 -6.53
C THR A 107 10.75 -1.12 -7.68
N GLN A 108 9.47 -0.89 -7.38
CA GLN A 108 8.38 -0.82 -8.34
C GLN A 108 8.23 0.54 -9.00
#